data_AF-A0A2M6Y181-F1
#
_entry.id   AF-A0A2M6Y181-F1
#
_cell.length_a   1.000
_cell.length_b   1.000
_cell.length_c   1.000
_cell.angle_alpha   90.00
_cell.angle_beta   90.00
_cell.angle_gamma   90.00
#
_symmetry.space_group_name_H-M   'P 1'
#
loop_
_entity.id
_entity.type
_entity.pdbx_description
1 polymer ?
#
loop_
_entity_poly.entity_id
_entity_poly.type
_entity_poly.pdbx_seq_one_letter_code
_entity_poly.pdbx_strand_id
1 'polypeptide(L)'
;MTKIISRVLRGILPAVCVLHICCGSCSCAPEFSDVQGKVLYRASADQEWIQARPGMRVAEGGRIKTGWFSWAEIRYDERTLAGLGFDTDFVIYTANADEYFSRLFSGSVRAVVKSGQKFSLKTPVTVAAVTVPGTRFITVVTALGQTRVRVFSGVVAVSDVKKRDKRVKPEETLSVDKDGSGPPERLPATSLG
;
A
#
# COMPACT_ATOMS: atom_id res chain seq x y z
N MET A 1 -29.16 -80.34 -16.05
CA MET A 1 -28.53 -79.60 -17.16
C MET A 1 -28.63 -78.10 -16.90
N THR A 2 -27.52 -77.52 -16.45
CA THR A 2 -26.90 -76.24 -16.89
C THR A 2 -27.66 -74.90 -16.91
N LYS A 3 -26.96 -73.87 -16.37
CA LYS A 3 -27.07 -72.38 -16.48
C LYS A 3 -27.87 -71.70 -15.35
N ILE A 4 -27.31 -71.02 -14.33
CA ILE A 4 -26.32 -69.91 -14.19
C ILE A 4 -26.80 -68.58 -14.83
N ILE A 5 -26.55 -67.48 -14.08
CA ILE A 5 -26.49 -66.03 -14.45
C ILE A 5 -27.80 -65.27 -14.09
N SER A 6 -27.88 -64.14 -13.35
CA SER A 6 -26.90 -63.18 -12.79
C SER A 6 -27.54 -62.29 -11.71
N ARG A 7 -26.69 -61.87 -10.77
CA ARG A 7 -26.79 -60.76 -9.79
C ARG A 7 -27.39 -59.46 -10.34
N VAL A 8 -28.10 -58.70 -9.50
CA VAL A 8 -27.84 -57.25 -9.28
C VAL A 8 -28.15 -56.88 -7.82
N LEU A 9 -27.10 -56.55 -7.07
CA LEU A 9 -27.13 -55.98 -5.72
C LEU A 9 -27.27 -54.45 -5.88
N ARG A 10 -28.36 -53.84 -5.40
CA ARG A 10 -28.48 -52.37 -5.32
C ARG A 10 -28.13 -51.92 -3.91
N GLY A 11 -26.90 -51.45 -3.74
CA GLY A 11 -26.45 -50.75 -2.54
C GLY A 11 -26.93 -49.30 -2.55
N ILE A 12 -27.54 -48.88 -1.45
CA ILE A 12 -27.98 -47.50 -1.19
C ILE A 12 -26.80 -46.77 -0.53
N LEU A 13 -26.30 -45.71 -1.18
CA LEU A 13 -25.31 -44.78 -0.60
C LEU A 13 -26.05 -43.66 0.14
N PRO A 14 -25.68 -43.30 1.38
CA PRO A 14 -26.18 -42.08 2.01
C PRO A 14 -25.39 -40.87 1.50
N ALA A 15 -26.11 -39.84 1.08
CA ALA A 15 -25.55 -38.55 0.68
C ALA A 15 -25.09 -37.78 1.93
N VAL A 16 -23.78 -37.74 2.16
CA VAL A 16 -23.16 -36.86 3.15
C VAL A 16 -22.88 -35.52 2.48
N CYS A 17 -23.78 -34.55 2.66
CA CYS A 17 -23.54 -33.15 2.34
C CYS A 17 -22.54 -32.57 3.35
N VAL A 18 -21.25 -32.62 3.02
CA VAL A 18 -20.22 -31.84 3.72
C VAL A 18 -20.41 -30.38 3.35
N LEU A 19 -21.06 -29.62 4.23
CA LEU A 19 -21.18 -28.17 4.12
C LEU A 19 -19.78 -27.57 4.39
N HIS A 20 -19.01 -27.35 3.33
CA HIS A 20 -17.75 -26.60 3.39
C HIS A 20 -18.10 -25.14 3.75
N ILE A 21 -17.83 -24.78 5.00
CA ILE A 21 -17.76 -23.39 5.44
C ILE A 21 -16.57 -22.77 4.73
N CYS A 22 -16.82 -22.14 3.58
CA CYS A 22 -15.86 -21.23 2.94
C CYS A 22 -15.76 -19.97 3.82
N CYS A 23 -15.04 -20.07 4.94
CA CYS A 23 -14.49 -18.90 5.62
C CYS A 23 -13.34 -18.40 4.76
N GLY A 24 -13.68 -17.77 3.63
CA GLY A 24 -12.72 -17.10 2.79
C GLY A 24 -12.21 -15.90 3.55
N SER A 25 -10.92 -15.91 3.89
CA SER A 25 -10.18 -14.74 4.35
C SER A 25 -10.47 -13.60 3.37
N CYS A 26 -11.32 -12.67 3.77
CA CYS A 26 -11.64 -11.48 2.97
C CYS A 26 -10.41 -10.58 3.01
N SER A 27 -9.41 -10.90 2.19
CA SER A 27 -8.37 -9.97 1.80
C SER A 27 -9.09 -8.88 1.01
N CYS A 28 -9.44 -7.80 1.69
CA CYS A 28 -9.99 -6.63 1.03
C CYS A 28 -8.82 -5.97 0.31
N ALA A 29 -8.74 -6.19 -1.00
CA ALA A 29 -7.77 -5.49 -1.83
C ALA A 29 -7.91 -3.97 -1.60
N PRO A 30 -6.82 -3.19 -1.64
CA PRO A 30 -6.90 -1.76 -1.48
C PRO A 30 -7.87 -1.14 -2.48
N GLU A 31 -8.46 0.00 -2.14
CA GLU A 31 -9.39 0.69 -3.02
C GLU A 31 -9.19 2.19 -2.98
N PHE A 32 -9.67 2.86 -4.03
CA PHE A 32 -9.77 4.31 -4.05
C PHE A 32 -10.92 4.76 -3.13
N SER A 33 -10.64 5.35 -1.97
CA SER A 33 -11.68 5.89 -1.08
C SER A 33 -12.16 7.27 -1.53
N ASP A 34 -11.28 8.09 -2.11
CA ASP A 34 -11.61 9.40 -2.69
C ASP A 34 -10.77 9.65 -3.95
N VAL A 35 -11.32 10.37 -4.92
CA VAL A 35 -10.65 10.71 -6.19
C VAL A 35 -11.12 12.09 -6.65
N GLN A 36 -10.17 12.99 -6.88
CA GLN A 36 -10.39 14.34 -7.38
C GLN A 36 -9.45 14.66 -8.55
N GLY A 37 -10.00 15.24 -9.61
CA GLY A 37 -9.24 15.61 -10.80
C GLY A 37 -8.86 14.42 -11.69
N LYS A 38 -7.73 14.54 -12.39
CA LYS A 38 -7.25 13.53 -13.34
C LYS A 38 -6.39 12.51 -12.60
N VAL A 39 -6.97 11.34 -12.34
CA VAL A 39 -6.29 10.22 -11.69
C VAL A 39 -6.42 9.01 -12.60
N LEU A 40 -5.29 8.53 -13.09
CA LEU A 40 -5.22 7.39 -13.97
C LEU A 40 -4.78 6.18 -13.18
N TYR A 41 -5.42 5.05 -13.43
CA TYR A 41 -5.11 3.77 -12.87
C TYR A 41 -4.86 2.76 -13.99
N ARG A 42 -3.91 1.86 -13.77
CA ARG A 42 -3.68 0.71 -14.64
C ARG A 42 -3.37 -0.50 -13.76
N ALA A 43 -4.14 -1.58 -13.91
CA ALA A 43 -4.00 -2.73 -13.01
C ALA A 43 -2.72 -3.53 -13.23
N SER A 44 -2.23 -3.58 -14.47
CA SER A 44 -1.03 -4.34 -14.85
C SER A 44 -0.33 -3.71 -16.06
N ALA A 45 0.89 -4.13 -16.40
CA ALA A 45 1.67 -3.48 -17.44
C ALA A 45 1.04 -3.53 -18.85
N ASP A 46 0.23 -4.55 -19.11
CA ASP A 46 -0.47 -4.88 -20.35
C ASP A 46 -1.86 -4.25 -20.48
N GLN A 47 -2.40 -3.68 -19.42
CA GLN A 47 -3.70 -3.00 -19.46
C GLN A 47 -3.59 -1.53 -19.85
N GLU A 48 -4.70 -0.96 -20.29
CA GLU A 48 -4.78 0.47 -20.58
C GLU A 48 -4.92 1.30 -19.30
N TRP A 49 -4.51 2.56 -19.39
CA TRP A 49 -4.77 3.54 -18.33
C TRP A 49 -6.23 3.94 -18.38
N ILE A 50 -6.94 3.73 -17.27
CA ILE A 50 -8.33 4.14 -17.09
C ILE A 50 -8.43 5.27 -16.06
N GLN A 51 -9.48 6.08 -16.14
CA GLN A 51 -9.76 7.06 -15.10
C GLN A 51 -10.23 6.34 -13.83
N ALA A 52 -9.54 6.58 -12.71
CA ALA A 52 -9.89 6.05 -11.41
C ALA A 52 -11.19 6.68 -10.89
N ARG A 53 -11.92 5.92 -10.07
CA ARG A 53 -13.16 6.35 -9.42
C ARG A 53 -13.19 5.83 -7.97
N PRO A 54 -13.87 6.52 -7.04
CA PRO A 54 -14.08 6.00 -5.70
C PRO A 54 -14.73 4.60 -5.72
N GLY A 55 -14.34 3.74 -4.78
CA GLY A 55 -14.74 2.33 -4.68
C GLY A 55 -14.06 1.38 -5.65
N MET A 56 -13.24 1.89 -6.59
CA MET A 56 -12.48 1.03 -7.49
C MET A 56 -11.36 0.32 -6.72
N ARG A 57 -11.26 -1.00 -6.87
CA ARG A 57 -10.19 -1.79 -6.27
C ARG A 57 -8.88 -1.60 -7.03
N VAL A 58 -7.78 -1.61 -6.29
CA VAL A 58 -6.42 -1.55 -6.79
C VAL A 58 -5.81 -2.94 -6.66
N ALA A 59 -5.61 -3.59 -7.81
CA ALA A 59 -4.88 -4.85 -7.89
C ALA A 59 -3.42 -4.69 -7.42
N GLU A 60 -2.85 -5.78 -6.90
CA GLU A 60 -1.41 -5.89 -6.71
C GLU A 60 -0.68 -5.73 -8.05
N GLY A 61 0.43 -4.99 -8.05
CA GLY A 61 1.11 -4.53 -9.27
C GLY A 61 0.47 -3.29 -9.93
N GLY A 62 -0.69 -2.86 -9.43
CA GLY A 62 -1.42 -1.71 -9.93
C GLY A 62 -0.63 -0.41 -9.82
N ARG A 63 -0.68 0.39 -10.89
CA ARG A 63 0.00 1.68 -10.99
C ARG A 63 -1.01 2.82 -11.07
N ILE A 64 -0.73 3.89 -10.34
CA ILE A 64 -1.58 5.06 -10.18
C ILE A 64 -0.78 6.29 -10.57
N LYS A 65 -1.40 7.19 -11.33
CA LYS A 65 -0.86 8.49 -11.70
C LYS A 65 -1.86 9.59 -11.38
N THR A 66 -1.43 10.62 -10.66
CA THR A 66 -2.24 11.84 -10.44
C THR A 66 -1.71 12.98 -11.30
N GLY A 67 -2.61 13.76 -11.89
CA GLY A 67 -2.24 14.96 -12.66
C GLY A 67 -1.97 16.17 -11.76
N TRP A 68 -1.85 17.33 -12.40
CA TRP A 68 -1.89 18.62 -11.69
C TRP A 68 -3.25 18.86 -11.06
N PHE A 69 -3.26 19.53 -9.90
CA PHE A 69 -4.47 19.81 -9.10
C PHE A 69 -5.34 18.57 -8.84
N SER A 70 -4.73 17.39 -8.82
CA SER A 70 -5.43 16.11 -8.67
C SER A 70 -5.01 15.43 -7.38
N TRP A 71 -5.92 14.64 -6.81
CA TRP A 71 -5.77 13.98 -5.51
C TRP A 71 -6.50 12.62 -5.53
N ALA A 72 -5.95 11.55 -4.93
CA ALA A 72 -6.62 10.25 -4.77
C ALA A 72 -6.23 9.46 -3.51
N GLU A 73 -7.19 9.20 -2.62
CA GLU A 73 -6.99 8.42 -1.40
C GLU A 73 -7.09 6.93 -1.64
N ILE A 74 -6.06 6.19 -1.19
CA ILE A 74 -6.04 4.74 -1.20
C ILE A 74 -6.25 4.21 0.20
N ARG A 75 -7.29 3.41 0.37
CA ARG A 75 -7.61 2.70 1.60
C ARG A 75 -7.12 1.26 1.49
N TYR A 76 -6.17 0.86 2.33
CA TYR A 76 -5.65 -0.51 2.37
C TYR A 76 -6.50 -1.40 3.27
N ASP A 77 -6.94 -0.85 4.39
CA ASP A 77 -7.87 -1.44 5.35
C ASP A 77 -8.69 -0.31 6.00
N GLU A 78 -9.57 -0.63 6.95
CA GLU A 78 -10.42 0.34 7.66
C GLU A 78 -9.65 1.45 8.41
N ARG A 79 -8.34 1.32 8.57
CA ARG A 79 -7.49 2.07 9.50
C ARG A 79 -6.23 2.64 8.85
N THR A 80 -5.84 2.16 7.67
CA THR A 80 -4.61 2.53 6.96
C THR A 80 -4.93 3.17 5.62
N LEU A 81 -4.47 4.42 5.46
CA LEU A 81 -4.75 5.28 4.31
C LEU A 81 -3.45 5.82 3.70
N ALA A 82 -3.40 5.91 2.37
CA ALA A 82 -2.32 6.58 1.63
C ALA A 82 -2.84 7.73 0.76
N GLY A 83 -2.23 8.88 1.03
CA GLY A 83 -2.51 10.20 0.52
C GLY A 83 -1.69 10.61 -0.72
N LEU A 84 -1.91 10.08 -1.93
CA LEU A 84 -1.23 10.44 -3.20
C LEU A 84 -1.45 11.88 -3.76
N GLY A 85 -0.64 12.88 -3.39
CA GLY A 85 -0.80 14.27 -3.87
C GLY A 85 -0.66 14.48 -5.40
N PHE A 86 -0.62 15.73 -5.85
CA PHE A 86 -0.48 16.06 -7.29
C PHE A 86 0.82 15.49 -7.90
N ASP A 87 0.80 15.26 -9.21
CA ASP A 87 1.97 14.81 -10.01
C ASP A 87 2.68 13.56 -9.42
N THR A 88 1.87 12.64 -8.90
CA THR A 88 2.33 11.42 -8.23
C THR A 88 2.31 10.24 -9.18
N ASP A 89 3.38 9.44 -9.14
CA ASP A 89 3.46 8.13 -9.80
C ASP A 89 3.74 7.05 -8.73
N PHE A 90 2.78 6.16 -8.54
CA PHE A 90 2.71 5.25 -7.41
C PHE A 90 2.34 3.83 -7.84
N VAL A 91 2.93 2.82 -7.19
CA VAL A 91 2.63 1.40 -7.43
C VAL A 91 2.38 0.70 -6.10
N ILE A 92 1.32 -0.11 -6.05
CA ILE A 92 1.09 -1.06 -4.96
C ILE A 92 1.68 -2.40 -5.40
N TYR A 93 2.67 -2.91 -4.67
CA TYR A 93 3.29 -4.20 -4.98
C TYR A 93 2.64 -5.34 -4.22
N THR A 94 2.34 -5.12 -2.95
CA THR A 94 1.78 -6.15 -2.07
C THR A 94 0.78 -5.48 -1.14
N ALA A 95 -0.38 -6.11 -1.01
CA ALA A 95 -1.38 -5.69 -0.06
C ALA A 95 -2.06 -6.92 0.55
N ASN A 96 -1.41 -7.47 1.59
CA ASN A 96 -1.89 -8.67 2.27
C ASN A 96 -2.03 -8.43 3.79
N ALA A 97 -2.37 -9.49 4.52
CA ALA A 97 -2.66 -9.40 5.96
C ALA A 97 -1.43 -9.04 6.83
N ASP A 98 -0.21 -9.17 6.31
CA ASP A 98 1.04 -9.00 7.05
C ASP A 98 1.77 -7.69 6.67
N GLU A 99 1.78 -7.35 5.38
CA GLU A 99 2.51 -6.21 4.84
C GLU A 99 1.77 -5.48 3.71
N TYR A 100 1.83 -4.15 3.80
CA TYR A 100 1.53 -3.22 2.72
C TYR A 100 2.84 -2.69 2.16
N PHE A 101 3.18 -3.10 0.94
CA PHE A 101 4.39 -2.64 0.25
C PHE A 101 4.02 -1.86 -0.99
N SER A 102 4.52 -0.63 -1.08
CA SER A 102 4.24 0.27 -2.20
C SER A 102 5.48 1.07 -2.57
N ARG A 103 5.47 1.63 -3.78
CA ARG A 103 6.57 2.44 -4.30
C ARG A 103 6.08 3.76 -4.85
N LEU A 104 6.77 4.81 -4.47
CA LEU A 104 6.59 6.18 -4.95
C LEU A 104 7.75 6.52 -5.89
N PHE A 105 7.45 6.81 -7.15
CA PHE A 105 8.44 7.21 -8.15
C PHE A 105 8.66 8.72 -8.18
N SER A 106 7.58 9.49 -8.04
CA SER A 106 7.57 10.97 -8.01
C SER A 106 6.32 11.45 -7.28
N GLY A 107 6.32 12.71 -6.83
CA GLY A 107 5.16 13.35 -6.19
C GLY A 107 5.16 13.17 -4.68
N SER A 108 4.00 12.94 -4.07
CA SER A 108 3.89 12.88 -2.61
C SER A 108 2.88 11.86 -2.11
N VAL A 109 3.18 11.25 -0.96
CA VAL A 109 2.30 10.33 -0.25
C VAL A 109 2.19 10.77 1.20
N ARG A 110 0.98 11.07 1.67
CA ARG A 110 0.65 11.25 3.08
C ARG A 110 0.08 9.95 3.64
N ALA A 111 0.84 9.22 4.43
CA ALA A 111 0.38 7.96 4.99
C ALA A 111 -0.13 8.13 6.44
N VAL A 112 -1.21 7.42 6.73
CA VAL A 112 -1.76 7.25 8.08
C VAL A 112 -1.83 5.75 8.32
N VAL A 113 -0.97 5.23 9.20
CA VAL A 113 -0.88 3.80 9.50
C VAL A 113 -1.51 3.58 10.87
N LYS A 114 -2.73 3.04 10.95
CA LYS A 114 -3.38 2.74 12.25
C LYS A 114 -3.61 1.25 12.48
N SER A 115 -3.20 0.39 11.56
CA SER A 115 -3.21 -1.05 11.75
C SER A 115 -1.84 -1.56 12.22
N GLY A 116 -1.79 -2.82 12.67
CA GLY A 116 -0.57 -3.46 13.16
C GLY A 116 0.33 -3.98 12.04
N GLN A 117 -0.17 -3.97 10.81
CA GLN A 117 0.55 -4.40 9.61
C GLN A 117 1.77 -3.53 9.35
N LYS A 118 2.80 -4.14 8.78
CA LYS A 118 3.96 -3.41 8.32
C LYS A 118 3.58 -2.58 7.08
N PHE A 119 3.78 -1.28 7.14
CA PHE A 119 3.63 -0.39 5.99
C PHE A 119 5.00 0.04 5.50
N SER A 120 5.33 -0.32 4.26
CA SER A 120 6.62 -0.10 3.63
C SER A 120 6.44 0.71 2.34
N LEU A 121 7.05 1.89 2.29
CA LEU A 121 7.06 2.78 1.14
C LEU A 121 8.48 2.92 0.58
N LYS A 122 8.69 2.37 -0.61
CA LYS A 122 9.96 2.49 -1.35
C LYS A 122 9.96 3.75 -2.21
N THR A 123 11.08 4.45 -2.24
CA THR A 123 11.37 5.53 -3.20
C THR A 123 12.63 5.17 -3.99
N PRO A 124 13.08 6.00 -4.96
CA PRO A 124 14.31 5.71 -5.70
C PRO A 124 15.56 5.61 -4.81
N VAL A 125 15.62 6.39 -3.72
CA VAL A 125 16.82 6.52 -2.87
C VAL A 125 16.65 5.99 -1.44
N THR A 126 15.44 5.57 -1.06
CA THR A 126 15.21 5.09 0.31
C THR A 126 14.01 4.15 0.43
N VAL A 127 13.91 3.47 1.57
CA VAL A 127 12.71 2.76 2.01
C VAL A 127 12.29 3.33 3.37
N ALA A 128 11.05 3.80 3.45
CA ALA A 128 10.40 4.19 4.70
C ALA A 128 9.51 3.04 5.18
N ALA A 129 9.81 2.49 6.35
CA ALA A 129 9.07 1.39 6.96
C ALA A 129 8.47 1.82 8.29
N VAL A 130 7.23 1.40 8.53
CA VAL A 130 6.45 1.70 9.72
C VAL A 130 5.77 0.43 10.20
N THR A 131 5.91 0.15 11.49
CA THR A 131 5.21 -0.94 12.18
C THR A 131 4.43 -0.43 13.39
N VAL A 132 4.54 0.87 13.70
CA VAL A 132 3.90 1.46 14.89
C VAL A 132 2.53 2.02 14.50
N PRO A 133 1.42 1.52 15.07
CA PRO A 133 0.09 2.07 14.84
C PRO A 133 -0.01 3.53 15.29
N GLY A 134 -0.81 4.32 14.58
CA GLY A 134 -0.97 5.75 14.82
C GLY A 134 0.08 6.63 14.14
N THR A 135 1.03 6.03 13.42
CA THR A 135 2.08 6.79 12.72
C THR A 135 1.50 7.58 11.55
N ARG A 136 1.87 8.85 11.47
CA ARG A 136 1.46 9.79 10.43
C ARG A 136 2.69 10.44 9.85
N PHE A 137 2.89 10.30 8.55
CA PHE A 137 4.04 10.86 7.86
C PHE A 137 3.71 11.28 6.44
N ILE A 138 4.54 12.14 5.88
CA ILE A 138 4.51 12.50 4.46
C ILE A 138 5.86 12.20 3.85
N THR A 139 5.83 11.56 2.68
CA THR A 139 7.00 11.32 1.85
C THR A 139 6.81 12.09 0.55
N VAL A 140 7.83 12.86 0.17
CA VAL A 140 7.85 13.63 -1.08
C VAL A 140 9.06 13.17 -1.88
N VAL A 141 8.86 12.85 -3.16
CA VAL A 141 9.93 12.53 -4.11
C VAL A 141 9.95 13.62 -5.17
N THR A 142 11.06 14.36 -5.24
CA THR A 142 11.23 15.43 -6.22
C THR A 142 11.51 14.86 -7.61
N ALA A 143 11.40 15.70 -8.65
CA ALA A 143 11.75 15.33 -10.02
C ALA A 143 13.23 14.88 -10.16
N LEU A 144 14.10 15.31 -9.24
CA LEU A 144 15.52 14.90 -9.18
C LEU A 144 15.73 13.57 -8.43
N GLY A 145 14.66 12.91 -7.99
CA GLY A 145 14.74 11.64 -7.26
C GLY A 145 15.12 11.79 -5.78
N GLN A 146 15.25 13.02 -5.27
CA GLN A 146 15.49 13.25 -3.83
C GLN A 146 14.22 12.94 -3.06
N THR A 147 14.37 12.28 -1.90
CA THR A 147 13.26 11.94 -1.03
C THR A 147 13.31 12.77 0.25
N ARG A 148 12.18 13.33 0.64
CA ARG A 148 11.98 13.96 1.95
C ARG A 148 10.91 13.20 2.71
N VAL A 149 11.22 12.76 3.92
CA VAL A 149 10.28 12.12 4.85
C VAL A 149 10.08 13.04 6.04
N ARG A 150 8.84 13.43 6.31
CA ARG A 150 8.48 14.21 7.50
C ARG A 150 7.48 13.43 8.33
N VAL A 151 7.73 13.36 9.63
CA VAL A 151 6.89 12.60 10.57
C VAL A 151 6.13 13.56 11.46
N PHE A 152 4.81 13.37 11.55
CA PHE A 152 3.91 14.15 12.38
C PHE A 152 3.57 13.43 13.69
N SER A 153 3.52 12.10 13.66
CA SER A 153 3.25 11.26 14.82
C SER A 153 3.85 9.87 14.59
N GLY A 154 4.19 9.17 15.66
CA GLY A 154 4.85 7.86 15.61
C GLY A 154 6.33 7.93 15.23
N VAL A 155 6.88 6.83 14.75
CA VAL A 155 8.30 6.72 14.36
C VAL A 155 8.39 5.99 13.03
N VAL A 156 9.16 6.56 12.10
CA VAL A 156 9.41 5.96 10.78
C VAL A 156 10.87 5.51 10.72
N ALA A 157 11.10 4.25 10.35
CA ALA A 157 12.44 3.77 10.03
C ALA A 157 12.71 4.05 8.55
N VAL A 158 13.80 4.76 8.25
CA VAL A 158 14.19 5.16 6.90
C VAL A 158 15.56 4.57 6.60
N SER A 159 15.63 3.70 5.59
CA SER A 159 16.88 3.08 5.13
C SER A 159 17.35 3.75 3.84
N ASP A 160 18.54 4.37 3.85
CA ASP A 160 19.09 5.03 2.67
C ASP A 160 19.78 4.07 1.68
N VAL A 161 20.22 4.56 0.52
CA VAL A 161 20.95 3.76 -0.49
C VAL A 161 22.22 3.09 0.03
N LYS A 162 22.80 3.58 1.14
CA LYS A 162 23.98 3.01 1.81
C LYS A 162 23.60 2.01 2.90
N LYS A 163 22.33 1.59 2.97
CA LYS A 163 21.77 0.70 3.99
C LYS A 163 21.95 1.24 5.42
N ARG A 164 21.97 2.56 5.58
CA ARG A 164 22.00 3.19 6.90
C ARG A 164 20.57 3.46 7.32
N ASP A 165 20.18 2.85 8.43
CA ASP A 165 18.85 3.01 9.01
C ASP A 165 18.82 4.19 9.97
N LYS A 166 17.81 5.04 9.81
CA LYS A 166 17.55 6.19 10.67
C LYS A 166 16.10 6.16 11.14
N ARG A 167 15.91 6.48 12.41
CA ARG A 167 14.58 6.65 12.98
C ARG A 167 14.22 8.13 12.94
N VAL A 168 13.16 8.47 12.23
CA VAL A 168 12.62 9.81 12.15
C VAL A 168 11.44 9.88 13.11
N LYS A 169 11.51 10.82 14.06
CA LYS A 169 10.54 11.03 15.14
C LYS A 169 9.56 12.16 14.78
N PRO A 170 8.49 12.37 15.57
CA PRO A 170 7.57 13.48 15.33
C PRO A 170 8.32 14.81 15.26
N GLU A 171 7.87 15.69 14.35
CA GLU A 171 8.44 17.02 14.10
C GLU A 171 9.83 17.01 13.45
N GLU A 172 10.37 15.82 13.14
CA GLU A 172 11.59 15.67 12.37
C GLU A 172 11.30 15.49 10.88
N THR A 173 12.25 15.97 10.09
CA THR A 173 12.33 15.77 8.65
C THR A 173 13.67 15.15 8.30
N LEU A 174 13.65 14.14 7.44
CA LEU A 174 14.85 13.53 6.90
C LEU A 174 14.86 13.71 5.38
N SER A 175 15.93 14.30 4.86
CA SER A 175 16.19 14.37 3.43
C SER A 175 17.20 13.30 3.04
N VAL A 176 16.92 12.60 1.94
CA VAL A 176 17.74 11.52 1.39
C VAL A 176 17.95 11.77 -0.09
N ASP A 177 19.18 11.65 -0.55
CA ASP A 177 19.55 11.73 -1.96
C ASP A 177 20.42 10.51 -2.35
N LYS A 178 21.00 10.57 -3.56
CA LYS A 178 21.87 9.52 -4.10
C LYS A 178 23.16 9.30 -3.29
N ASP A 179 23.60 10.30 -2.55
CA ASP A 179 24.81 10.26 -1.73
C ASP A 179 24.50 9.81 -0.29
N GLY A 180 23.20 9.74 0.05
CA GLY A 180 22.66 9.15 1.26
C GLY A 180 21.83 10.15 2.05
N SER A 181 21.77 9.96 3.37
CA SER A 181 21.01 10.82 4.27
C SER A 181 21.92 11.55 5.27
N GLY A 182 21.59 12.81 5.58
CA GLY A 182 22.07 13.55 6.77
C GLY A 182 21.34 13.12 8.05
N PRO A 183 21.67 13.67 9.23
CA PRO A 183 20.84 13.44 10.43
C PRO A 183 19.41 13.99 10.22
N PRO A 184 18.38 13.42 10.87
CA PRO A 184 17.07 14.04 10.92
C PRO A 184 17.15 15.44 11.52
N GLU A 185 16.46 16.39 10.90
CA GLU A 185 16.42 17.78 11.34
C GLU A 185 15.07 18.05 12.01
N ARG A 186 15.10 18.66 13.20
CA ARG A 186 13.88 19.13 13.87
C ARG A 186 13.46 20.46 13.26
N LEU A 187 12.19 20.59 12.93
CA LEU A 187 11.67 21.89 12.52
C LEU A 187 11.76 22.86 13.71
N PRO A 188 12.14 24.13 13.48
CA PRO A 188 12.08 25.13 14.53
C PRO A 188 10.63 25.24 15.01
N ALA A 189 10.44 25.29 16.33
CA ALA A 189 9.15 25.62 16.92
C ALA A 189 8.75 26.98 16.35
N THR A 190 7.80 27.01 15.43
CA THR A 190 7.24 28.27 14.96
C THR A 190 6.45 28.80 16.13
N SER A 191 7.04 29.74 16.90
CA SER A 191 6.27 30.53 17.85
C SER A 191 5.25 31.32 17.02
N LEU A 192 3.99 30.89 17.06
CA LEU A 192 2.90 31.77 16.71
C LEU A 192 2.88 32.84 17.80
N GLY A 193 3.53 33.98 17.51
CA GLY A 193 3.37 35.21 18.27
C GLY A 193 2.02 35.85 18.01
#